data_AF-A0A2R6HXN2-F1
#
_entry.id   AF-A0A2R6HXN2-F1
#
_cell.length_a   1.000
_cell.length_b   1.000
_cell.length_c   1.000
_cell.angle_alpha   90.00
_cell.angle_beta   90.00
_cell.angle_gamma   90.00
#
_symmetry.space_group_name_H-M   'P 1'
#
loop_
_entity.id
_entity.type
_entity.pdbx_description
1 polymer ?
#
loop_
_entity_poly.entity_id
_entity_poly.type
_entity_poly.pdbx_seq_one_letter_code
_entity_poly.pdbx_strand_id
1 'polypeptide(L)'
;MRRRRFLRRSGLVAGGLGLLPERVASDDTAANSQGTPTSSPRETTPVAEGTAPLGRLPIGGLREVVTSPDGETAYCATTDGFAVVDLGDPAAPELLVDEREPLADREGTLSDVFDVKLDAANDLLAVVGPANPIQADAFRGLLVYDVSDRTAPERVTVYETDYFNHNCFATDGHVYLCANRGDRNGVVVVNARTGETVGDWSLADRDEQWRDVRLQNWVLHDVFVHDGTAYLPFWDAGTVLLDVSDPSTPEFRSHIRGQPPGQLAALTSGEADDEAMEPPGNDHYTATSEDGDLLGVGVEAWDADPDDDAGGPGGITLYDVSDPTAPEELSVIEPPPTPDPTFDGVWTTSHNFAFRGDRLYTSWYRGGVRVYDVSDPTEPALLARWRDSLETGFWTAVPAGDRDIFVAPSWKGRDEAGEYTAERAALYTFSDPATGTPTSADGASSDGQPGFGPLAGVAGLGAGVLYALARRRGDGSSDRTSDRKV
;
A
#
# COMPACT_ATOMS: atom_id res chain seq x y z
N MET A 1 -27.88 3.56 -62.33
CA MET A 1 -28.70 3.99 -61.17
C MET A 1 -27.81 3.93 -59.92
N ARG A 2 -27.81 4.95 -59.06
CA ARG A 2 -27.03 4.96 -57.80
C ARG A 2 -27.79 4.22 -56.70
N ARG A 3 -27.12 3.40 -55.89
CA ARG A 3 -27.56 3.07 -54.52
C ARG A 3 -26.42 3.36 -53.56
N ARG A 4 -26.70 4.26 -52.60
CA ARG A 4 -25.78 4.62 -51.51
C ARG A 4 -25.83 3.52 -50.45
N ARG A 5 -24.68 3.12 -49.89
CA ARG A 5 -24.62 2.53 -48.54
C ARG A 5 -24.08 3.60 -47.59
N PHE A 6 -24.75 3.77 -46.46
CA PHE A 6 -24.31 4.63 -45.37
C PHE A 6 -23.16 3.92 -44.63
N LEU A 7 -22.06 4.62 -44.36
CA LEU A 7 -21.22 4.25 -43.22
C LEU A 7 -21.87 4.83 -41.97
N ARG A 8 -22.13 3.99 -40.96
CA ARG A 8 -22.13 4.45 -39.57
C ARG A 8 -20.67 4.37 -39.09
N ARG A 9 -20.09 5.51 -38.74
CA ARG A 9 -18.93 5.53 -37.85
C ARG A 9 -19.47 5.33 -36.43
N SER A 10 -19.24 4.18 -35.84
CA SER A 10 -19.23 4.05 -34.38
C SER A 10 -17.81 4.40 -33.94
N GLY A 11 -17.66 5.49 -33.21
CA GLY A 11 -16.40 5.77 -32.53
C GLY A 11 -16.34 4.94 -31.26
N LEU A 12 -15.41 4.00 -31.19
CA LEU A 12 -14.95 3.46 -29.93
C LEU A 12 -13.83 4.39 -29.45
N VAL A 13 -14.12 5.11 -28.37
CA VAL A 13 -13.08 5.76 -27.56
C VAL A 13 -12.57 4.67 -26.63
N ALA A 14 -11.40 4.12 -26.94
CA ALA A 14 -10.68 3.27 -26.01
C ALA A 14 -9.91 4.18 -25.05
N GLY A 15 -10.53 4.54 -23.93
CA GLY A 15 -9.80 5.04 -22.77
C GLY A 15 -9.18 3.84 -22.07
N GLY A 16 -7.85 3.75 -22.06
CA GLY A 16 -7.14 2.70 -21.34
C GLY A 16 -7.03 3.07 -19.87
N LEU A 17 -7.95 2.56 -19.06
CA LEU A 17 -7.90 2.63 -17.60
C LEU A 17 -7.07 1.45 -17.10
N GLY A 18 -5.76 1.65 -16.98
CA GLY A 18 -4.91 0.87 -16.09
C GLY A 18 -4.80 1.62 -14.77
N LEU A 19 -5.19 1.00 -13.68
CA LEU A 19 -5.04 1.52 -12.32
C LEU A 19 -3.59 1.23 -11.91
N LEU A 20 -2.68 2.07 -12.40
CA LEU A 20 -1.28 1.74 -12.73
C LEU A 20 -1.17 0.92 -14.03
N PRO A 21 -0.82 1.53 -15.18
CA PRO A 21 -0.28 0.76 -16.29
C PRO A 21 1.16 0.34 -15.96
N GLU A 22 1.48 -0.95 -16.11
CA GLU A 22 2.87 -1.35 -16.42
C GLU A 22 3.24 -0.83 -17.83
N ARG A 23 3.45 0.49 -17.94
CA ARG A 23 4.32 1.01 -18.98
C ARG A 23 5.72 0.57 -18.60
N VAL A 24 6.27 -0.34 -19.42
CA VAL A 24 7.71 -0.60 -19.45
C VAL A 24 8.42 0.75 -19.55
N ALA A 25 9.08 1.15 -18.47
CA ALA A 25 9.83 2.40 -18.37
C ALA A 25 11.18 2.26 -19.13
N SER A 26 11.09 2.12 -20.45
CA SER A 26 12.23 2.07 -21.36
C SER A 26 12.64 3.48 -21.80
N ASP A 27 13.57 4.10 -21.07
CA ASP A 27 14.70 4.90 -21.57
C ASP A 27 15.29 5.78 -20.44
N ASP A 28 16.21 5.24 -19.65
CA ASP A 28 17.08 6.02 -18.75
C ASP A 28 18.19 6.70 -19.59
N THR A 29 17.80 7.59 -20.52
CA THR A 29 18.74 8.35 -21.35
C THR A 29 19.01 9.73 -20.76
N ALA A 30 20.25 9.93 -20.30
CA ALA A 30 20.67 11.13 -19.59
C ALA A 30 20.43 12.44 -20.37
N ALA A 31 19.38 13.16 -20.01
CA ALA A 31 19.08 14.50 -20.52
C ALA A 31 20.09 15.53 -20.00
N ASN A 32 21.04 15.92 -20.85
CA ASN A 32 22.07 16.89 -20.55
C ASN A 32 21.51 18.33 -20.63
N SER A 33 20.89 18.83 -19.56
CA SER A 33 20.44 20.22 -19.42
C SER A 33 21.38 21.01 -18.49
N GLN A 34 21.81 22.21 -18.93
CA GLN A 34 22.68 23.07 -18.10
C GLN A 34 21.85 23.91 -17.13
N GLY A 35 21.48 23.29 -16.00
CA GLY A 35 21.09 23.97 -14.76
C GLY A 35 22.19 23.79 -13.69
N THR A 36 22.42 24.78 -12.85
CA THR A 36 23.42 24.69 -11.76
C THR A 36 22.95 23.65 -10.73
N PRO A 37 23.68 22.53 -10.51
CA PRO A 37 23.18 21.48 -9.63
C PRO A 37 23.37 21.83 -8.16
N THR A 38 22.27 21.98 -7.43
CA THR A 38 22.27 21.82 -5.97
C THR A 38 22.41 20.31 -5.71
N SER A 39 23.63 19.85 -5.45
CA SER A 39 23.94 18.42 -5.40
C SER A 39 23.46 17.78 -4.09
N SER A 40 22.20 17.35 -4.04
CA SER A 40 21.83 16.19 -3.22
C SER A 40 22.60 14.98 -3.75
N PRO A 41 23.32 14.21 -2.92
CA PRO A 41 24.05 13.05 -3.40
C PRO A 41 23.04 12.01 -3.93
N ARG A 42 23.24 11.55 -5.17
CA ARG A 42 22.64 10.28 -5.59
C ARG A 42 23.16 9.21 -4.61
N GLU A 43 22.27 8.60 -3.84
CA GLU A 43 22.63 7.49 -2.95
C GLU A 43 23.00 6.27 -3.81
N THR A 44 24.29 6.17 -4.17
CA THR A 44 24.84 5.07 -4.99
C THR A 44 25.40 3.91 -4.16
N THR A 45 25.15 3.92 -2.85
CA THR A 45 25.69 2.94 -1.90
C THR A 45 24.54 2.48 -1.01
N PRO A 46 24.40 1.18 -0.72
CA PRO A 46 23.37 0.70 0.19
C PRO A 46 23.46 1.37 1.57
N VAL A 47 22.31 1.81 2.09
CA VAL A 47 22.18 2.31 3.46
C VAL A 47 21.71 1.15 4.34
N ALA A 48 22.40 0.92 5.45
CA ALA A 48 22.10 -0.15 6.41
C ALA A 48 22.32 0.37 7.84
N GLU A 49 21.24 0.46 8.61
CA GLU A 49 21.25 0.86 10.02
C GLU A 49 20.33 -0.11 10.77
N GLY A 50 20.83 -0.74 11.85
CA GLY A 50 20.07 -1.73 12.63
C GLY A 50 19.79 -3.08 11.94
N THR A 51 19.72 -3.14 10.61
CA THR A 51 19.50 -4.38 9.84
C THR A 51 20.22 -4.38 8.48
N ALA A 52 20.42 -5.58 7.94
CA ALA A 52 20.91 -5.85 6.59
C ALA A 52 20.40 -7.23 6.12
N PRO A 53 20.40 -7.52 4.80
CA PRO A 53 20.02 -8.83 4.31
C PRO A 53 20.87 -9.95 4.90
N LEU A 54 20.21 -11.00 5.41
CA LEU A 54 20.82 -12.26 5.82
C LEU A 54 21.03 -13.17 4.61
N GLY A 55 19.99 -13.27 3.77
CA GLY A 55 19.93 -14.12 2.59
C GLY A 55 19.12 -13.49 1.47
N ARG A 56 19.26 -14.04 0.26
CA ARG A 56 18.57 -13.58 -0.95
C ARG A 56 18.30 -14.76 -1.88
N LEU A 57 17.04 -15.01 -2.19
CA LEU A 57 16.60 -16.05 -3.13
C LEU A 57 16.01 -15.39 -4.38
N PRO A 58 16.65 -15.50 -5.57
CA PRO A 58 16.07 -15.01 -6.82
C PRO A 58 14.80 -15.77 -7.18
N ILE A 59 13.70 -15.06 -7.41
CA ILE A 59 12.42 -15.61 -7.86
C ILE A 59 11.85 -14.59 -8.84
N GLY A 60 11.74 -14.96 -10.13
CA GLY A 60 11.23 -14.06 -11.15
C GLY A 60 9.76 -13.71 -10.93
N GLY A 61 9.38 -12.47 -11.20
CA GLY A 61 7.99 -12.01 -11.11
C GLY A 61 7.46 -11.78 -9.70
N LEU A 62 8.30 -11.79 -8.67
CA LEU A 62 7.88 -11.71 -7.26
C LEU A 62 7.04 -10.44 -6.96
N ARG A 63 6.00 -10.59 -6.16
CA ARG A 63 5.12 -9.52 -5.65
C ARG A 63 4.91 -9.73 -4.15
N GLU A 64 3.69 -9.94 -3.65
CA GLU A 64 3.40 -10.17 -2.23
C GLU A 64 4.15 -11.36 -1.59
N VAL A 65 4.33 -11.33 -0.26
CA VAL A 65 4.72 -12.50 0.54
C VAL A 65 3.95 -12.55 1.87
N VAL A 66 3.49 -13.75 2.23
CA VAL A 66 3.02 -14.08 3.59
C VAL A 66 3.81 -15.23 4.18
N THR A 67 3.86 -15.32 5.51
CA THR A 67 4.63 -16.34 6.23
C THR A 67 3.74 -17.27 7.04
N SER A 68 4.16 -18.51 7.25
CA SER A 68 3.54 -19.41 8.21
C SER A 68 3.70 -18.89 9.66
N PRO A 69 2.79 -19.22 10.60
CA PRO A 69 2.87 -18.75 11.98
C PRO A 69 4.15 -19.15 12.73
N ASP A 70 4.78 -20.27 12.34
CA ASP A 70 6.08 -20.70 12.88
C ASP A 70 7.28 -19.95 12.27
N GLY A 71 7.07 -19.17 11.21
CA GLY A 71 8.10 -18.43 10.49
C GLY A 71 9.05 -19.29 9.64
N GLU A 72 8.78 -20.58 9.48
CA GLU A 72 9.65 -21.51 8.74
C GLU A 72 9.31 -21.58 7.24
N THR A 73 8.19 -21.00 6.80
CA THR A 73 7.75 -21.01 5.39
C THR A 73 7.28 -19.62 4.94
N ALA A 74 7.63 -19.24 3.71
CA ALA A 74 7.02 -18.11 3.00
C ALA A 74 6.24 -18.60 1.77
N TYR A 75 5.09 -17.98 1.54
CA TYR A 75 4.27 -18.12 0.35
C TYR A 75 4.30 -16.80 -0.40
N CYS A 76 4.75 -16.80 -1.65
CA CYS A 76 4.97 -15.58 -2.41
C CYS A 76 4.09 -15.55 -3.67
N ALA A 77 3.47 -14.42 -3.95
CA ALA A 77 2.86 -14.15 -5.25
C ALA A 77 3.97 -14.02 -6.31
N THR A 78 3.74 -14.60 -7.48
CA THR A 78 4.53 -14.32 -8.69
C THR A 78 3.58 -13.87 -9.78
N THR A 79 3.98 -12.98 -10.69
CA THR A 79 3.11 -12.40 -11.74
C THR A 79 2.28 -13.40 -12.57
N ASP A 80 2.65 -14.68 -12.57
CA ASP A 80 2.08 -15.82 -13.29
C ASP A 80 1.57 -16.97 -12.38
N GLY A 81 1.69 -16.86 -11.05
CA GLY A 81 1.34 -17.92 -10.11
C GLY A 81 1.85 -17.68 -8.68
N PHE A 82 2.50 -18.67 -8.08
CA PHE A 82 3.03 -18.54 -6.72
C PHE A 82 4.25 -19.43 -6.46
N ALA A 83 5.04 -19.04 -5.47
CA ALA A 83 6.19 -19.81 -4.98
C ALA A 83 6.03 -20.15 -3.48
N VAL A 84 6.62 -21.27 -3.07
CA VAL A 84 6.76 -21.64 -1.65
C VAL A 84 8.24 -21.75 -1.31
N VAL A 85 8.65 -21.12 -0.22
CA VAL A 85 10.06 -20.97 0.18
C VAL A 85 10.26 -21.46 1.60
N ASP A 86 11.29 -22.28 1.81
CA ASP A 86 11.78 -22.67 3.13
C ASP A 86 12.64 -21.54 3.73
N LEU A 87 12.30 -21.12 4.94
CA LEU A 87 13.02 -20.11 5.71
C LEU A 87 13.86 -20.72 6.84
N GLY A 88 13.97 -22.05 6.94
CA GLY A 88 14.68 -22.75 8.01
C GLY A 88 16.10 -22.21 8.27
N ASP A 89 16.89 -21.97 7.22
CA ASP A 89 18.10 -21.14 7.29
C ASP A 89 17.83 -19.76 6.64
N PRO A 90 17.67 -18.69 7.41
CA PRO A 90 17.43 -17.36 6.84
C PRO A 90 18.63 -16.78 6.09
N ALA A 91 19.85 -17.32 6.24
CA ALA A 91 20.98 -16.91 5.41
C ALA A 91 20.99 -17.61 4.02
N ALA A 92 20.25 -18.71 3.89
CA ALA A 92 20.14 -19.51 2.66
C ALA A 92 18.70 -20.01 2.44
N PRO A 93 17.70 -19.13 2.26
CA PRO A 93 16.32 -19.54 1.98
C PRO A 93 16.25 -20.36 0.69
N GLU A 94 15.47 -21.46 0.71
CA GLU A 94 15.41 -22.45 -0.38
C GLU A 94 14.03 -22.50 -1.04
N LEU A 95 14.00 -22.56 -2.37
CA LEU A 95 12.76 -22.69 -3.14
C LEU A 95 12.22 -24.14 -3.06
N LEU A 96 11.03 -24.32 -2.51
CA LEU A 96 10.35 -25.62 -2.40
C LEU A 96 9.45 -25.89 -3.61
N VAL A 97 8.66 -24.89 -4.01
CA VAL A 97 7.65 -24.98 -5.08
C VAL A 97 7.68 -23.68 -5.89
N ASP A 98 7.49 -23.80 -7.20
CA ASP A 98 7.44 -22.69 -8.16
C ASP A 98 6.34 -23.01 -9.19
N GLU A 99 5.10 -22.61 -8.90
CA GLU A 99 3.93 -22.88 -9.71
C GLU A 99 3.65 -21.68 -10.63
N ARG A 100 3.73 -21.93 -11.94
CA ARG A 100 3.77 -20.91 -13.02
C ARG A 100 2.72 -21.08 -14.09
N GLU A 101 2.04 -22.22 -14.12
CA GLU A 101 0.93 -22.47 -15.04
C GLU A 101 -0.26 -23.05 -14.25
N PRO A 102 -0.75 -22.35 -13.19
CA PRO A 102 -1.73 -22.89 -12.25
C PRO A 102 -3.11 -23.19 -12.86
N LEU A 103 -3.30 -22.92 -14.15
CA LEU A 103 -4.49 -23.18 -14.97
C LEU A 103 -4.23 -24.08 -16.19
N ALA A 104 -3.08 -24.74 -16.32
CA ALA A 104 -2.71 -25.57 -17.48
C ALA A 104 -3.72 -26.68 -17.86
N ASP A 105 -4.65 -27.03 -16.96
CA ASP A 105 -5.72 -27.99 -17.16
C ASP A 105 -7.02 -27.40 -17.77
N ARG A 106 -7.08 -26.10 -18.06
CA ARG A 106 -8.27 -25.42 -18.61
C ARG A 106 -7.95 -24.28 -19.60
N GLU A 107 -9.01 -23.66 -20.14
CA GLU A 107 -8.91 -22.44 -20.94
C GLU A 107 -8.71 -21.21 -20.04
N GLY A 108 -8.00 -20.21 -20.55
CA GLY A 108 -7.63 -18.99 -19.82
C GLY A 108 -6.30 -19.12 -19.07
N THR A 109 -5.55 -18.02 -19.01
CA THR A 109 -4.34 -17.89 -18.20
C THR A 109 -4.62 -17.04 -16.98
N LEU A 110 -4.04 -17.42 -15.84
CA LEU A 110 -3.92 -16.52 -14.68
C LEU A 110 -2.65 -15.69 -14.91
N SER A 111 -2.75 -14.38 -14.69
CA SER A 111 -1.65 -13.42 -14.81
C SER A 111 -1.91 -12.25 -13.87
N ASP A 112 -0.94 -11.35 -13.72
CA ASP A 112 -0.94 -10.24 -12.76
C ASP A 112 -1.33 -10.70 -11.35
N VAL A 113 -0.84 -11.87 -10.93
CA VAL A 113 -0.98 -12.34 -9.55
C VAL A 113 -0.02 -11.54 -8.68
N PHE A 114 -0.53 -10.46 -8.11
CA PHE A 114 0.26 -9.57 -7.26
C PHE A 114 0.12 -9.91 -5.79
N ASP A 115 -0.94 -10.64 -5.41
CA ASP A 115 -1.29 -10.94 -4.03
C ASP A 115 -1.53 -12.44 -3.77
N VAL A 116 -1.14 -12.85 -2.57
CA VAL A 116 -1.47 -14.15 -1.96
C VAL A 116 -1.79 -13.95 -0.49
N LYS A 117 -2.70 -14.75 0.07
CA LYS A 117 -3.00 -14.73 1.51
C LYS A 117 -3.18 -16.13 2.08
N LEU A 118 -2.67 -16.34 3.30
CA LEU A 118 -2.65 -17.62 3.99
C LEU A 118 -3.68 -17.63 5.14
N ASP A 119 -4.73 -18.43 4.99
CA ASP A 119 -5.56 -18.87 6.11
C ASP A 119 -4.84 -20.03 6.79
N ALA A 120 -3.93 -19.68 7.70
CA ALA A 120 -3.06 -20.61 8.40
C ALA A 120 -3.80 -21.54 9.37
N ALA A 121 -5.04 -21.21 9.76
CA ALA A 121 -5.86 -22.07 10.63
C ALA A 121 -6.47 -23.25 9.87
N ASN A 122 -6.57 -23.16 8.54
CA ASN A 122 -7.19 -24.17 7.67
C ASN A 122 -6.23 -24.77 6.64
N ASP A 123 -4.94 -24.40 6.70
CA ASP A 123 -3.89 -24.72 5.72
C ASP A 123 -4.29 -24.34 4.28
N LEU A 124 -4.86 -23.13 4.09
CA LEU A 124 -5.33 -22.66 2.78
C LEU A 124 -4.56 -21.43 2.29
N LEU A 125 -4.02 -21.50 1.07
CA LEU A 125 -3.43 -20.37 0.35
C LEU A 125 -4.40 -19.87 -0.72
N ALA A 126 -4.86 -18.62 -0.57
CA ALA A 126 -5.55 -17.87 -1.61
C ALA A 126 -4.53 -17.26 -2.59
N VAL A 127 -4.79 -17.41 -3.88
CA VAL A 127 -3.99 -16.87 -4.99
C VAL A 127 -4.95 -16.13 -5.92
N VAL A 128 -4.80 -14.82 -6.04
CA VAL A 128 -5.75 -13.96 -6.79
C VAL A 128 -5.10 -13.25 -7.95
N GLY A 129 -5.89 -13.04 -8.99
CA GLY A 129 -5.48 -12.23 -10.13
C GLY A 129 -6.60 -12.11 -11.16
N PRO A 130 -6.42 -11.28 -12.18
CA PRO A 130 -5.36 -10.30 -12.34
C PRO A 130 -5.58 -9.11 -11.43
N ALA A 131 -4.49 -8.49 -11.00
CA ALA A 131 -4.53 -7.30 -10.18
C ALA A 131 -5.07 -6.08 -10.93
N ASN A 132 -4.95 -6.07 -12.27
CA ASN A 132 -5.32 -4.96 -13.12
C ASN A 132 -6.44 -5.31 -14.14
N PRO A 133 -7.14 -4.29 -14.69
CA PRO A 133 -8.03 -4.47 -15.83
C PRO A 133 -7.27 -4.90 -17.11
N ILE A 134 -7.11 -6.21 -17.32
CA ILE A 134 -6.41 -6.77 -18.48
C ILE A 134 -7.35 -7.25 -19.60
N GLN A 135 -6.74 -7.81 -20.65
CA GLN A 135 -7.37 -8.12 -21.94
C GLN A 135 -8.50 -9.17 -21.85
N ALA A 136 -9.31 -9.22 -22.90
CA ALA A 136 -10.21 -10.34 -23.13
C ALA A 136 -9.44 -11.67 -23.14
N ASP A 137 -10.12 -12.74 -22.74
CA ASP A 137 -9.64 -14.14 -22.67
C ASP A 137 -8.68 -14.49 -21.50
N ALA A 138 -8.27 -13.53 -20.66
CA ALA A 138 -7.62 -13.84 -19.38
C ALA A 138 -8.62 -14.32 -18.31
N PHE A 139 -8.19 -15.29 -17.49
CA PHE A 139 -8.94 -15.71 -16.30
C PHE A 139 -8.87 -14.60 -15.26
N ARG A 140 -10.00 -14.31 -14.60
CA ARG A 140 -10.08 -13.42 -13.44
C ARG A 140 -10.69 -14.21 -12.30
N GLY A 141 -10.13 -14.11 -11.10
CA GLY A 141 -10.71 -14.69 -9.91
C GLY A 141 -9.69 -15.18 -8.89
N LEU A 142 -10.10 -16.23 -8.20
CA LEU A 142 -9.42 -16.82 -7.05
C LEU A 142 -9.13 -18.30 -7.31
N LEU A 143 -7.90 -18.72 -7.05
CA LEU A 143 -7.53 -20.11 -6.83
C LEU A 143 -7.24 -20.30 -5.34
N VAL A 144 -7.67 -21.45 -4.77
CA VAL A 144 -7.30 -21.82 -3.41
C VAL A 144 -6.56 -23.14 -3.42
N TYR A 145 -5.44 -23.20 -2.72
CA TYR A 145 -4.61 -24.39 -2.53
C TYR A 145 -4.65 -24.84 -1.08
N ASP A 146 -4.77 -26.15 -0.85
CA ASP A 146 -4.42 -26.78 0.43
C ASP A 146 -2.90 -26.89 0.49
N VAL A 147 -2.30 -26.30 1.52
CA VAL A 147 -0.84 -26.19 1.72
C VAL A 147 -0.36 -26.93 2.97
N SER A 148 -1.18 -27.86 3.50
CA SER A 148 -0.82 -28.71 4.65
C SER A 148 0.43 -29.56 4.40
N ASP A 149 0.75 -29.86 3.13
CA ASP A 149 2.11 -30.20 2.68
C ASP A 149 2.68 -29.04 1.85
N ARG A 150 3.52 -28.21 2.48
CA ARG A 150 4.21 -27.06 1.84
C ARG A 150 5.10 -27.45 0.65
N THR A 151 5.39 -28.73 0.45
CA THR A 151 6.18 -29.24 -0.70
C THR A 151 5.32 -29.78 -1.84
N ALA A 152 4.00 -29.94 -1.62
CA ALA A 152 3.05 -30.39 -2.63
C ALA A 152 1.65 -29.73 -2.48
N PRO A 153 1.53 -28.40 -2.69
CA PRO A 153 0.24 -27.70 -2.67
C PRO A 153 -0.82 -28.31 -3.61
N GLU A 154 -2.03 -28.57 -3.11
CA GLU A 154 -3.12 -29.13 -3.90
C GLU A 154 -4.23 -28.09 -4.15
N ARG A 155 -4.49 -27.73 -5.42
CA ARG A 155 -5.53 -26.76 -5.79
C ARG A 155 -6.93 -27.33 -5.50
N VAL A 156 -7.59 -26.83 -4.45
CA VAL A 156 -8.92 -27.27 -4.00
C VAL A 156 -10.09 -26.49 -4.60
N THR A 157 -9.92 -25.19 -4.88
CA THR A 157 -10.99 -24.30 -5.35
C THR A 157 -10.56 -23.47 -6.54
N VAL A 158 -11.52 -23.18 -7.43
CA VAL A 158 -11.40 -22.29 -8.57
C VAL A 158 -12.68 -21.47 -8.62
N TYR A 159 -12.58 -20.15 -8.48
CA TYR A 159 -13.71 -19.22 -8.48
C TYR A 159 -13.43 -18.12 -9.50
N GLU A 160 -14.27 -18.00 -10.54
CA GLU A 160 -14.10 -17.04 -11.63
C GLU A 160 -14.95 -15.79 -11.41
N THR A 161 -14.40 -14.61 -11.71
CA THR A 161 -14.99 -13.30 -11.45
C THR A 161 -15.24 -12.48 -12.73
N ASP A 162 -16.28 -11.62 -12.67
CA ASP A 162 -16.56 -10.60 -13.69
C ASP A 162 -15.73 -9.31 -13.50
N TYR A 163 -14.99 -9.21 -12.40
CA TYR A 163 -14.08 -8.13 -11.99
C TYR A 163 -12.63 -8.62 -11.89
N PHE A 164 -11.67 -7.67 -11.89
CA PHE A 164 -10.27 -7.92 -11.53
C PHE A 164 -10.13 -7.94 -10.00
N ASN A 165 -9.12 -8.65 -9.47
CA ASN A 165 -8.90 -8.79 -8.03
C ASN A 165 -7.47 -8.29 -7.75
N HIS A 166 -7.35 -7.09 -7.18
CA HIS A 166 -6.04 -6.51 -6.84
C HIS A 166 -5.37 -7.33 -5.73
N ASN A 167 -5.90 -7.20 -4.51
CA ASN A 167 -5.51 -8.00 -3.36
C ASN A 167 -6.71 -8.77 -2.77
N CYS A 168 -6.47 -9.58 -1.75
CA CYS A 168 -7.47 -10.34 -1.00
C CYS A 168 -7.06 -10.57 0.45
N PHE A 169 -8.00 -10.98 1.29
CA PHE A 169 -7.72 -11.52 2.62
C PHE A 169 -8.21 -12.96 2.76
N ALA A 170 -7.55 -13.79 3.57
CA ALA A 170 -7.99 -15.16 3.85
C ALA A 170 -7.95 -15.45 5.35
N THR A 171 -9.09 -15.84 5.93
CA THR A 171 -9.21 -16.28 7.34
C THR A 171 -10.48 -17.12 7.53
N ASP A 172 -10.47 -18.01 8.51
CA ASP A 172 -11.66 -18.75 8.98
C ASP A 172 -12.42 -19.53 7.88
N GLY A 173 -11.70 -20.07 6.89
CA GLY A 173 -12.25 -20.79 5.75
C GLY A 173 -12.91 -19.89 4.70
N HIS A 174 -12.66 -18.58 4.73
CA HIS A 174 -13.21 -17.57 3.82
C HIS A 174 -12.11 -16.75 3.15
N VAL A 175 -12.37 -16.31 1.91
CA VAL A 175 -11.54 -15.35 1.19
C VAL A 175 -12.36 -14.10 0.88
N TYR A 176 -11.83 -12.94 1.24
CA TYR A 176 -12.40 -11.62 0.99
C TYR A 176 -11.72 -11.03 -0.25
N LEU A 177 -12.48 -10.72 -1.29
CA LEU A 177 -11.97 -10.27 -2.59
C LEU A 177 -12.29 -8.80 -2.84
N CYS A 178 -11.30 -8.04 -3.35
CA CYS A 178 -11.49 -6.67 -3.84
C CYS A 178 -12.33 -6.66 -5.12
N ALA A 179 -13.64 -6.48 -4.99
CA ALA A 179 -14.61 -6.65 -6.07
C ALA A 179 -14.93 -5.37 -6.83
N ASN A 180 -13.96 -4.91 -7.63
CA ASN A 180 -14.02 -3.66 -8.39
C ASN A 180 -14.76 -3.80 -9.73
N ARG A 181 -16.03 -3.35 -9.78
CA ARG A 181 -16.90 -3.43 -10.98
C ARG A 181 -17.12 -2.10 -11.70
N GLY A 182 -16.65 -0.98 -11.15
CA GLY A 182 -16.84 0.36 -11.72
C GLY A 182 -18.09 1.07 -11.23
N ASP A 183 -19.24 0.38 -11.15
CA ASP A 183 -20.50 0.92 -10.60
C ASP A 183 -20.90 0.33 -9.24
N ARG A 184 -20.12 -0.64 -8.74
CA ARG A 184 -20.29 -1.29 -7.44
C ARG A 184 -18.97 -1.88 -6.94
N ASN A 185 -18.06 -1.01 -6.50
CA ASN A 185 -16.79 -1.41 -5.87
C ASN A 185 -17.03 -1.75 -4.39
N GLY A 186 -16.39 -2.81 -3.90
CA GLY A 186 -16.58 -3.28 -2.53
C GLY A 186 -16.03 -4.68 -2.34
N VAL A 187 -16.42 -5.35 -1.26
CA VAL A 187 -15.90 -6.68 -0.90
C VAL A 187 -16.89 -7.78 -1.29
N VAL A 188 -16.36 -8.90 -1.76
CA VAL A 188 -17.10 -10.16 -1.94
C VAL A 188 -16.43 -11.24 -1.09
N VAL A 189 -17.20 -11.93 -0.26
CA VAL A 189 -16.72 -13.00 0.62
C VAL A 189 -17.05 -14.35 -0.02
N VAL A 190 -16.05 -15.21 -0.17
CA VAL A 190 -16.14 -16.53 -0.81
C VAL A 190 -15.72 -17.61 0.17
N ASN A 191 -16.45 -18.72 0.26
CA ASN A 191 -16.01 -19.87 1.03
C ASN A 191 -14.82 -20.55 0.34
N ALA A 192 -13.68 -20.62 1.03
CA ALA A 192 -12.40 -20.99 0.45
C ALA A 192 -12.34 -22.45 -0.07
N ARG A 193 -13.19 -23.35 0.42
CA ARG A 193 -13.21 -24.78 0.01
C ARG A 193 -14.36 -25.15 -0.93
N THR A 194 -15.39 -24.31 -1.08
CA THR A 194 -16.53 -24.59 -1.99
C THR A 194 -16.63 -23.62 -3.17
N GLY A 195 -16.02 -22.44 -3.09
CA GLY A 195 -16.22 -21.37 -4.09
C GLY A 195 -17.61 -20.74 -4.04
N GLU A 196 -18.40 -20.98 -2.99
CA GLU A 196 -19.70 -20.32 -2.79
C GLU A 196 -19.50 -18.87 -2.33
N THR A 197 -20.17 -17.92 -2.98
CA THR A 197 -20.28 -16.54 -2.48
C THR A 197 -21.11 -16.55 -1.20
N VAL A 198 -20.50 -16.19 -0.08
CA VAL A 198 -21.11 -16.19 1.26
C VAL A 198 -21.76 -14.84 1.58
N GLY A 199 -21.11 -13.73 1.21
CA GLY A 199 -21.60 -12.37 1.46
C GLY A 199 -21.01 -11.36 0.47
N ASP A 200 -21.61 -10.18 0.39
CA ASP A 200 -21.15 -9.08 -0.47
C ASP A 200 -21.56 -7.72 0.10
N TRP A 201 -20.74 -6.69 -0.14
CA TRP A 201 -20.99 -5.32 0.33
C TRP A 201 -20.32 -4.28 -0.54
N SER A 202 -20.95 -3.12 -0.75
CA SER A 202 -20.37 -1.99 -1.49
C SER A 202 -20.73 -0.62 -0.87
N LEU A 203 -19.82 0.34 -1.01
CA LEU A 203 -20.08 1.76 -0.78
C LEU A 203 -21.32 2.26 -1.54
N ALA A 204 -21.55 1.77 -2.76
CA ALA A 204 -22.70 2.12 -3.60
C ALA A 204 -24.04 1.55 -3.13
N ASP A 205 -24.04 0.65 -2.14
CA ASP A 205 -25.26 0.19 -1.46
C ASP A 205 -25.66 1.14 -0.31
N ARG A 206 -24.73 1.98 0.16
CA ARG A 206 -24.95 2.99 1.20
C ARG A 206 -25.26 4.37 0.64
N ASP A 207 -24.56 4.78 -0.41
CA ASP A 207 -24.79 6.04 -1.12
C ASP A 207 -24.69 5.80 -2.63
N GLU A 208 -25.79 5.98 -3.37
CA GLU A 208 -25.81 5.72 -4.80
C GLU A 208 -24.96 6.71 -5.63
N GLN A 209 -24.55 7.85 -5.04
CA GLN A 209 -23.65 8.82 -5.68
C GLN A 209 -22.28 8.23 -6.02
N TRP A 210 -21.83 7.17 -5.33
CA TRP A 210 -20.59 6.47 -5.68
C TRP A 210 -20.60 5.95 -7.14
N ARG A 211 -21.77 5.68 -7.72
CA ARG A 211 -21.90 5.27 -9.14
C ARG A 211 -21.52 6.35 -10.15
N ASP A 212 -21.50 7.61 -9.72
CA ASP A 212 -21.08 8.76 -10.55
C ASP A 212 -19.58 9.10 -10.37
N VAL A 213 -18.89 8.46 -9.41
CA VAL A 213 -17.44 8.63 -9.17
C VAL A 213 -16.64 7.78 -10.16
N ARG A 214 -15.56 8.35 -10.72
CA ARG A 214 -14.66 7.59 -11.62
C ARG A 214 -13.97 6.49 -10.84
N LEU A 215 -13.91 5.28 -11.43
CA LEU A 215 -13.35 4.06 -10.84
C LEU A 215 -12.08 4.34 -10.02
N GLN A 216 -11.08 5.00 -10.62
CA GLN A 216 -9.80 5.34 -10.00
C GLN A 216 -9.89 5.96 -8.60
N ASN A 217 -10.88 6.83 -8.33
CA ASN A 217 -10.98 7.54 -7.06
C ASN A 217 -11.73 6.76 -5.96
N TRP A 218 -12.16 5.51 -6.23
CA TRP A 218 -12.85 4.66 -5.25
C TRP A 218 -12.68 3.15 -5.52
N VAL A 219 -11.52 2.75 -6.04
CA VAL A 219 -11.12 1.34 -6.11
C VAL A 219 -10.90 0.83 -4.70
N LEU A 220 -11.49 -0.33 -4.36
CA LEU A 220 -11.07 -1.08 -3.19
C LEU A 220 -9.70 -1.70 -3.52
N HIS A 221 -8.64 -1.18 -2.90
CA HIS A 221 -7.29 -1.63 -3.20
C HIS A 221 -6.98 -2.96 -2.48
N ASP A 222 -7.22 -3.00 -1.17
CA ASP A 222 -6.99 -4.18 -0.33
C ASP A 222 -8.16 -4.48 0.63
N VAL A 223 -8.09 -5.62 1.32
CA VAL A 223 -8.91 -5.99 2.47
C VAL A 223 -7.97 -6.51 3.55
N PHE A 224 -8.07 -6.00 4.77
CA PHE A 224 -7.48 -6.63 5.95
C PHE A 224 -8.60 -7.06 6.91
N VAL A 225 -8.52 -8.26 7.49
CA VAL A 225 -9.54 -8.74 8.45
C VAL A 225 -8.89 -9.15 9.77
N HIS A 226 -9.38 -8.58 10.87
CA HIS A 226 -8.91 -8.86 12.22
C HIS A 226 -10.09 -8.83 13.21
N ASP A 227 -10.18 -9.83 14.08
CA ASP A 227 -11.25 -10.07 15.08
C ASP A 227 -12.67 -9.66 14.63
N GLY A 228 -13.11 -10.19 13.49
CA GLY A 228 -14.45 -9.91 12.94
C GLY A 228 -14.66 -8.48 12.41
N THR A 229 -13.58 -7.72 12.18
CA THR A 229 -13.61 -6.39 11.55
C THR A 229 -12.83 -6.43 10.23
N ALA A 230 -13.42 -5.94 9.14
CA ALA A 230 -12.75 -5.78 7.86
C ALA A 230 -12.42 -4.30 7.62
N TYR A 231 -11.17 -4.03 7.24
CA TYR A 231 -10.59 -2.72 6.97
C TYR A 231 -10.38 -2.60 5.46
N LEU A 232 -11.02 -1.60 4.85
CA LEU A 232 -11.21 -1.49 3.40
C LEU A 232 -10.67 -0.15 2.88
N PRO A 233 -9.40 -0.05 2.47
CA PRO A 233 -8.84 1.14 1.81
C PRO A 233 -9.42 1.33 0.40
N PHE A 234 -10.28 2.34 0.21
CA PHE A 234 -10.89 2.67 -1.09
C PHE A 234 -10.21 3.86 -1.82
N TRP A 235 -8.88 3.95 -1.85
CA TRP A 235 -8.17 5.05 -2.51
C TRP A 235 -8.63 6.43 -2.00
N ASP A 236 -9.04 7.37 -2.86
CA ASP A 236 -9.49 8.72 -2.46
C ASP A 236 -10.85 8.74 -1.73
N ALA A 237 -11.65 7.69 -1.91
CA ALA A 237 -12.83 7.45 -1.09
C ALA A 237 -12.46 7.06 0.35
N GLY A 238 -11.21 6.65 0.60
CA GLY A 238 -10.62 6.43 1.92
C GLY A 238 -11.06 5.14 2.63
N THR A 239 -10.54 4.93 3.83
CA THR A 239 -10.68 3.67 4.57
C THR A 239 -12.04 3.51 5.26
N VAL A 240 -12.72 2.40 4.97
CA VAL A 240 -14.01 1.99 5.56
C VAL A 240 -13.84 0.76 6.44
N LEU A 241 -14.55 0.71 7.57
CA LEU A 241 -14.60 -0.46 8.46
C LEU A 241 -15.97 -1.15 8.40
N LEU A 242 -15.95 -2.47 8.24
CA LEU A 242 -17.12 -3.34 8.32
C LEU A 242 -17.04 -4.28 9.53
N ASP A 243 -18.20 -4.59 10.11
CA ASP A 243 -18.42 -5.82 10.87
C ASP A 243 -18.50 -7.00 9.90
N VAL A 244 -17.66 -8.00 10.10
CA VAL A 244 -17.68 -9.29 9.37
C VAL A 244 -17.67 -10.48 10.33
N SER A 245 -18.10 -10.27 11.58
CA SER A 245 -18.27 -11.35 12.57
C SER A 245 -19.29 -12.42 12.11
N ASP A 246 -20.22 -12.05 11.24
CA ASP A 246 -20.89 -12.96 10.31
C ASP A 246 -20.46 -12.61 8.86
N PRO A 247 -19.63 -13.43 8.20
CA PRO A 247 -19.15 -13.15 6.84
C PRO A 247 -20.27 -13.18 5.78
N SER A 248 -21.47 -13.69 6.11
CA SER A 248 -22.63 -13.68 5.21
C SER A 248 -23.44 -12.38 5.25
N THR A 249 -23.21 -11.53 6.27
CA THR A 249 -23.87 -10.23 6.40
C THR A 249 -22.88 -9.14 6.83
N PRO A 250 -21.97 -8.69 5.95
CA PRO A 250 -21.08 -7.58 6.28
C PRO A 250 -21.86 -6.29 6.58
N GLU A 251 -21.67 -5.71 7.76
CA GLU A 251 -22.36 -4.47 8.18
C GLU A 251 -21.39 -3.29 8.27
N PHE A 252 -21.80 -2.11 7.81
CA PHE A 252 -20.96 -0.91 7.91
C PHE A 252 -20.83 -0.43 9.37
N ARG A 253 -19.60 -0.26 9.85
CA ARG A 253 -19.29 0.32 11.16
C ARG A 253 -18.92 1.80 11.05
N SER A 254 -17.91 2.13 10.25
CA SER A 254 -17.40 3.51 10.16
C SER A 254 -16.65 3.79 8.85
N HIS A 255 -16.30 5.07 8.66
CA HIS A 255 -15.56 5.59 7.53
C HIS A 255 -14.55 6.58 8.10
N ILE A 256 -13.26 6.23 8.07
CA ILE A 256 -12.20 6.90 8.85
C ILE A 256 -11.81 8.24 8.22
N ARG A 257 -11.60 8.23 6.90
CA ARG A 257 -11.11 9.34 6.08
C ARG A 257 -11.59 9.19 4.65
N GLY A 258 -11.21 10.13 3.78
CA GLY A 258 -11.56 10.14 2.36
C GLY A 258 -12.59 11.21 1.99
N GLN A 259 -12.75 11.45 0.69
CA GLN A 259 -13.65 12.47 0.17
C GLN A 259 -15.10 11.95 0.03
N PRO A 260 -16.13 12.80 0.25
CA PRO A 260 -17.51 12.40 0.00
C PRO A 260 -17.78 12.27 -1.52
N PRO A 261 -18.65 11.34 -1.96
CA PRO A 261 -18.79 10.98 -3.37
C PRO A 261 -19.20 12.16 -4.26
N GLY A 262 -20.01 13.09 -3.74
CA GLY A 262 -20.41 14.29 -4.48
C GLY A 262 -19.29 15.30 -4.78
N GLN A 263 -18.12 15.20 -4.12
CA GLN A 263 -16.93 15.97 -4.50
C GLN A 263 -16.15 15.25 -5.61
N LEU A 264 -15.84 13.97 -5.42
CA LEU A 264 -15.12 13.15 -6.42
C LEU A 264 -15.88 13.04 -7.76
N ALA A 265 -17.20 12.91 -7.72
CA ALA A 265 -18.06 12.88 -8.92
C ALA A 265 -18.14 14.25 -9.65
N ALA A 266 -17.77 15.35 -8.99
CA ALA A 266 -17.76 16.68 -9.59
C ALA A 266 -16.47 17.01 -10.35
N LEU A 267 -15.39 16.25 -10.13
CA LEU A 267 -14.11 16.42 -10.80
C LEU A 267 -14.24 16.25 -12.32
N THR A 268 -13.48 17.01 -13.10
CA THR A 268 -13.22 16.71 -14.51
C THR A 268 -12.33 15.48 -14.66
N SER A 269 -11.98 15.08 -15.89
CA SER A 269 -11.14 13.89 -16.07
C SER A 269 -9.72 14.12 -15.54
N GLY A 270 -9.11 15.27 -15.85
CA GLY A 270 -7.75 15.59 -15.39
C GLY A 270 -7.69 15.69 -13.87
N GLU A 271 -8.54 16.52 -13.26
CA GLU A 271 -8.60 16.66 -11.79
C GLU A 271 -8.81 15.31 -11.06
N ALA A 272 -9.48 14.34 -11.70
CA ALA A 272 -9.65 12.99 -11.15
C ALA A 272 -8.48 12.03 -11.44
N ASP A 273 -7.70 12.27 -12.49
CA ASP A 273 -6.43 11.60 -12.78
C ASP A 273 -5.35 12.10 -11.79
N ASP A 274 -5.35 13.40 -11.49
CA ASP A 274 -4.42 14.07 -10.56
C ASP A 274 -4.72 13.71 -9.09
N GLU A 275 -5.99 13.84 -8.63
CA GLU A 275 -6.41 13.41 -7.28
C GLU A 275 -6.12 11.91 -7.02
N ALA A 276 -6.23 11.07 -8.06
CA ALA A 276 -5.90 9.65 -7.94
C ALA A 276 -4.39 9.35 -7.86
N MET A 277 -3.52 10.37 -7.90
CA MET A 277 -2.08 10.24 -7.75
C MET A 277 -1.51 10.98 -6.54
N GLU A 278 -2.20 12.01 -6.03
CA GLU A 278 -1.67 12.93 -5.00
C GLU A 278 -2.43 12.84 -3.66
N PRO A 279 -1.75 13.05 -2.52
CA PRO A 279 -2.41 13.19 -1.22
C PRO A 279 -3.42 14.36 -1.25
N PRO A 280 -4.57 14.26 -0.55
CA PRO A 280 -4.74 13.50 0.69
C PRO A 280 -5.48 12.16 0.53
N GLY A 281 -5.69 11.67 -0.70
CA GLY A 281 -6.42 10.43 -0.99
C GLY A 281 -5.56 9.17 -0.87
N ASN A 282 -5.66 8.31 -1.89
CA ASN A 282 -4.77 7.18 -2.17
C ASN A 282 -4.57 6.16 -1.03
N ASP A 283 -5.60 5.93 -0.19
CA ASP A 283 -5.59 4.84 0.79
C ASP A 283 -5.40 3.48 0.07
N HIS A 284 -4.25 2.85 0.31
CA HIS A 284 -3.73 1.71 -0.45
C HIS A 284 -3.75 0.39 0.34
N TYR A 285 -3.24 0.41 1.57
CA TYR A 285 -3.10 -0.78 2.41
C TYR A 285 -3.41 -0.46 3.87
N THR A 286 -3.98 -1.45 4.57
CA THR A 286 -4.29 -1.34 6.00
C THR A 286 -3.84 -2.60 6.75
N ALA A 287 -3.36 -2.42 7.98
CA ALA A 287 -3.20 -3.50 8.95
C ALA A 287 -3.31 -2.93 10.37
N THR A 288 -3.64 -3.78 11.34
CA THR A 288 -3.70 -3.39 12.76
C THR A 288 -2.59 -4.02 13.59
N SER A 289 -2.39 -3.46 14.80
CA SER A 289 -1.79 -4.19 15.92
C SER A 289 -2.56 -5.48 16.26
N GLU A 290 -1.93 -6.35 17.06
CA GLU A 290 -2.47 -7.66 17.47
C GLU A 290 -3.69 -7.58 18.40
N ASP A 291 -3.91 -6.44 19.05
CA ASP A 291 -5.09 -6.13 19.86
C ASP A 291 -6.20 -5.41 19.09
N GLY A 292 -5.93 -5.00 17.84
CA GLY A 292 -6.88 -4.29 16.97
C GLY A 292 -7.06 -2.80 17.27
N ASP A 293 -6.43 -2.26 18.33
CA ASP A 293 -6.63 -0.87 18.80
C ASP A 293 -5.85 0.17 17.97
N LEU A 294 -4.73 -0.21 17.34
CA LEU A 294 -3.91 0.67 16.48
C LEU A 294 -4.04 0.24 15.01
N LEU A 295 -4.46 1.17 14.15
CA LEU A 295 -4.56 0.97 12.70
C LEU A 295 -3.47 1.78 11.97
N GLY A 296 -2.74 1.13 11.06
CA GLY A 296 -2.01 1.82 10.01
C GLY A 296 -2.84 1.93 8.73
N VAL A 297 -2.83 3.12 8.10
CA VAL A 297 -3.32 3.35 6.73
C VAL A 297 -2.14 3.83 5.89
N GLY A 298 -1.70 2.99 4.94
CA GLY A 298 -0.67 3.34 3.97
C GLY A 298 -1.26 4.08 2.79
N VAL A 299 -0.57 5.14 2.37
CA VAL A 299 -0.93 5.96 1.21
C VAL A 299 0.07 5.67 0.08
N GLU A 300 -0.43 5.28 -1.09
CA GLU A 300 0.39 5.10 -2.30
C GLU A 300 0.19 6.30 -3.23
N ALA A 301 1.08 7.29 -3.14
CA ALA A 301 0.94 8.56 -3.85
C ALA A 301 2.28 9.07 -4.40
N TRP A 302 2.20 9.97 -5.37
CA TRP A 302 3.29 10.61 -6.09
C TRP A 302 3.06 12.12 -6.21
N ASP A 303 4.04 12.82 -6.75
CA ASP A 303 3.93 14.21 -7.21
C ASP A 303 3.47 14.22 -8.68
N ALA A 304 2.27 14.75 -8.97
CA ALA A 304 1.71 14.80 -10.32
C ALA A 304 1.98 16.14 -11.01
N ASP A 305 2.00 17.27 -10.28
CA ASP A 305 2.50 18.57 -10.79
C ASP A 305 3.69 19.12 -9.97
N PRO A 306 4.96 18.85 -10.39
CA PRO A 306 6.15 19.28 -9.67
C PRO A 306 6.43 20.79 -9.73
N ASP A 307 5.55 21.59 -10.38
CA ASP A 307 5.56 23.05 -10.33
C ASP A 307 4.70 23.61 -9.17
N ASP A 308 4.05 22.77 -8.34
CA ASP A 308 3.23 23.19 -7.18
C ASP A 308 3.78 22.71 -5.79
N ASP A 309 3.08 23.05 -4.69
CA ASP A 309 3.52 22.83 -3.29
C ASP A 309 2.87 21.57 -2.63
N ALA A 310 2.04 20.81 -3.35
CA ALA A 310 1.22 19.71 -2.84
C ALA A 310 1.40 18.44 -3.69
N GLY A 311 2.11 17.43 -3.14
CA GLY A 311 2.30 16.16 -3.83
C GLY A 311 2.90 15.10 -2.92
N GLY A 312 3.04 13.89 -3.45
CA GLY A 312 3.63 12.74 -2.77
C GLY A 312 5.15 12.85 -2.54
N PRO A 313 5.78 11.79 -2.00
CA PRO A 313 5.23 10.45 -1.82
C PRO A 313 4.20 10.34 -0.69
N GLY A 314 3.40 9.27 -0.68
CA GLY A 314 2.51 8.93 0.42
C GLY A 314 3.22 8.23 1.59
N GLY A 315 2.80 8.57 2.82
CA GLY A 315 3.31 7.99 4.08
C GLY A 315 2.45 6.84 4.62
N ILE A 316 2.60 6.55 5.91
CA ILE A 316 1.65 5.72 6.68
C ILE A 316 1.08 6.56 7.81
N THR A 317 -0.24 6.74 7.86
CA THR A 317 -0.92 7.40 8.97
C THR A 317 -1.35 6.38 10.01
N LEU A 318 -1.07 6.66 11.29
CA LEU A 318 -1.49 5.84 12.43
C LEU A 318 -2.75 6.43 13.08
N TYR A 319 -3.73 5.56 13.35
CA TYR A 319 -5.00 5.89 13.98
C TYR A 319 -5.24 5.01 15.22
N ASP A 320 -5.71 5.60 16.32
CA ASP A 320 -6.41 4.88 17.39
C ASP A 320 -7.80 4.52 16.86
N VAL A 321 -8.13 3.23 16.90
CA VAL A 321 -9.41 2.65 16.48
C VAL A 321 -10.04 1.78 17.57
N SER A 322 -9.61 1.94 18.83
CA SER A 322 -10.15 1.22 20.00
C SER A 322 -11.65 1.48 20.22
N ASP A 323 -12.14 2.67 19.82
CA ASP A 323 -13.52 2.86 19.38
C ASP A 323 -13.55 3.00 17.85
N PRO A 324 -13.90 1.93 17.10
CA PRO A 324 -13.89 1.98 15.64
C PRO A 324 -14.94 2.94 15.07
N THR A 325 -15.86 3.47 15.89
CA THR A 325 -16.85 4.48 15.48
C THR A 325 -16.36 5.92 15.67
N ALA A 326 -15.24 6.12 16.36
CA ALA A 326 -14.63 7.42 16.65
C ALA A 326 -13.09 7.36 16.51
N PRO A 327 -12.55 7.04 15.31
CA PRO A 327 -11.11 6.95 15.10
C PRO A 327 -10.39 8.28 15.34
N GLU A 328 -9.23 8.25 16.01
CA GLU A 328 -8.40 9.43 16.28
C GLU A 328 -7.05 9.32 15.56
N GLU A 329 -6.67 10.33 14.78
CA GLU A 329 -5.35 10.38 14.12
C GLU A 329 -4.24 10.67 15.13
N LEU A 330 -3.19 9.84 15.14
CA LEU A 330 -2.12 9.89 16.12
C LEU A 330 -0.84 10.52 15.54
N SER A 331 -0.35 10.00 14.42
CA SER A 331 0.89 10.43 13.79
C SER A 331 0.97 10.00 12.32
N VAL A 332 1.94 10.55 11.58
CA VAL A 332 2.27 10.15 10.21
C VAL A 332 3.74 9.71 10.18
N ILE A 333 3.98 8.51 9.66
CA ILE A 333 5.30 8.04 9.29
C ILE A 333 5.59 8.55 7.87
N GLU A 334 6.41 9.59 7.81
CA GLU A 334 6.83 10.24 6.56
C GLU A 334 7.58 9.27 5.62
N PRO A 335 7.37 9.36 4.30
CA PRO A 335 8.07 8.54 3.34
C PRO A 335 9.57 8.88 3.28
N PRO A 336 10.42 7.91 2.88
CA PRO A 336 11.83 8.14 2.64
C PRO A 336 12.09 9.21 1.57
N PRO A 337 13.15 10.02 1.70
CA PRO A 337 13.47 11.02 0.70
C PRO A 337 13.79 10.39 -0.66
N THR A 338 13.27 11.03 -1.69
CA THR A 338 13.46 10.71 -3.10
C THR A 338 14.09 11.90 -3.84
N PRO A 339 14.96 11.66 -4.85
CA PRO A 339 15.43 12.72 -5.74
C PRO A 339 14.38 13.15 -6.78
N ASP A 340 13.30 12.39 -6.93
CA ASP A 340 12.23 12.60 -7.92
C ASP A 340 10.95 11.90 -7.41
N PRO A 341 10.00 12.66 -6.81
CA PRO A 341 8.76 12.11 -6.25
C PRO A 341 7.68 11.81 -7.30
N THR A 342 7.92 12.13 -8.58
CA THR A 342 6.91 11.95 -9.63
C THR A 342 6.66 10.49 -9.98
N PHE A 343 5.55 10.22 -10.68
CA PHE A 343 5.19 8.88 -11.12
C PHE A 343 6.26 8.22 -12.02
N ASP A 344 6.97 8.98 -12.86
CA ASP A 344 8.07 8.46 -13.69
C ASP A 344 9.42 8.42 -12.94
N GLY A 345 9.46 8.85 -11.67
CA GLY A 345 10.65 9.10 -10.87
C GLY A 345 11.16 7.91 -10.03
N VAL A 346 11.45 8.17 -8.75
CA VAL A 346 11.98 7.19 -7.80
C VAL A 346 10.97 6.94 -6.69
N TRP A 347 10.15 5.90 -6.88
CA TRP A 347 9.07 5.55 -5.94
C TRP A 347 9.63 5.26 -4.55
N THR A 348 9.14 6.03 -3.58
CA THR A 348 9.45 5.93 -2.14
C THR A 348 8.20 6.04 -1.28
N THR A 349 7.01 6.02 -1.90
CA THR A 349 5.72 5.97 -1.18
C THR A 349 5.56 4.65 -0.42
N SER A 350 4.67 4.63 0.57
CA SER A 350 4.32 3.41 1.29
C SER A 350 3.79 2.34 0.33
N HIS A 351 4.13 1.09 0.61
CA HIS A 351 3.41 -0.08 0.12
C HIS A 351 3.03 -0.96 1.33
N ASN A 352 2.89 -2.27 1.14
CA ASN A 352 2.36 -3.17 2.16
C ASN A 352 3.30 -3.31 3.39
N PHE A 353 2.68 -3.39 4.57
CA PHE A 353 3.35 -3.42 5.88
C PHE A 353 2.68 -4.43 6.83
N ALA A 354 3.32 -4.69 7.97
CA ALA A 354 2.78 -5.57 9.01
C ALA A 354 3.14 -5.09 10.41
N PHE A 355 2.28 -5.36 11.39
CA PHE A 355 2.57 -5.21 12.80
C PHE A 355 3.03 -6.54 13.42
N ARG A 356 3.79 -6.47 14.52
CA ARG A 356 4.02 -7.58 15.47
C ARG A 356 4.47 -7.03 16.82
N GLY A 357 3.65 -7.20 17.85
CA GLY A 357 3.76 -6.44 19.11
C GLY A 357 3.93 -4.95 18.85
N ASP A 358 4.82 -4.30 19.60
CA ASP A 358 5.15 -2.88 19.50
C ASP A 358 5.95 -2.49 18.23
N ARG A 359 5.84 -3.23 17.13
CA ARG A 359 6.67 -3.02 15.92
C ARG A 359 5.85 -2.95 14.65
N LEU A 360 6.28 -2.06 13.76
CA LEU A 360 5.72 -1.87 12.43
C LEU A 360 6.82 -2.06 11.37
N TYR A 361 6.68 -3.09 10.53
CA TYR A 361 7.57 -3.47 9.44
C TYR A 361 7.02 -2.90 8.15
N THR A 362 7.76 -2.03 7.49
CA THR A 362 7.27 -1.18 6.39
C THR A 362 8.13 -1.33 5.14
N SER A 363 7.47 -1.31 3.99
CA SER A 363 8.12 -1.30 2.68
C SER A 363 7.79 0.00 1.94
N TRP A 364 8.77 0.48 1.16
CA TRP A 364 8.74 1.81 0.57
C TRP A 364 9.22 1.81 -0.87
N TYR A 365 8.95 0.75 -1.65
CA TYR A 365 9.55 0.55 -2.97
C TYR A 365 11.08 0.74 -2.97
N ARG A 366 11.61 1.69 -3.76
CA ARG A 366 13.05 2.02 -3.84
C ARG A 366 13.53 2.83 -2.64
N GLY A 367 12.63 3.18 -1.73
CA GLY A 367 12.89 3.67 -0.38
C GLY A 367 13.46 2.61 0.55
N GLY A 368 13.34 1.31 0.23
CA GLY A 368 13.84 0.21 1.05
C GLY A 368 12.84 -0.32 2.07
N VAL A 369 13.33 -1.07 3.06
CA VAL A 369 12.55 -1.56 4.22
C VAL A 369 12.91 -0.80 5.49
N ARG A 370 11.93 -0.61 6.38
CA ARG A 370 12.11 0.03 7.70
C ARG A 370 11.34 -0.72 8.77
N VAL A 371 11.90 -0.76 9.98
CA VAL A 371 11.23 -1.26 11.18
C VAL A 371 11.14 -0.10 12.18
N TYR A 372 9.93 0.18 12.64
CA TYR A 372 9.64 1.20 13.65
C TYR A 372 9.19 0.53 14.96
N ASP A 373 9.56 1.14 16.07
CA ASP A 373 8.91 0.97 17.38
C ASP A 373 7.67 1.86 17.40
N VAL A 374 6.53 1.27 17.74
CA VAL A 374 5.21 1.92 17.82
C VAL A 374 4.58 1.75 19.20
N SER A 375 5.38 1.42 20.24
CA SER A 375 4.91 1.40 21.65
C SER A 375 4.40 2.77 22.13
N ASP A 376 4.90 3.86 21.52
CA ASP A 376 4.23 5.16 21.50
C ASP A 376 3.85 5.49 20.05
N PRO A 377 2.59 5.23 19.63
CA PRO A 377 2.15 5.50 18.27
C PRO A 377 2.00 6.99 17.94
N THR A 378 2.18 7.90 18.91
CA THR A 378 2.20 9.35 18.66
C THR A 378 3.60 9.85 18.27
N GLU A 379 4.67 9.13 18.64
CA GLU A 379 6.06 9.42 18.23
C GLU A 379 6.80 8.13 17.76
N PRO A 380 6.42 7.51 16.62
CA PRO A 380 7.05 6.27 16.13
C PRO A 380 8.56 6.38 15.92
N ALA A 381 9.33 5.48 16.54
CA ALA A 381 10.80 5.55 16.54
C ALA A 381 11.42 4.55 15.57
N LEU A 382 12.23 5.04 14.62
CA LEU A 382 12.93 4.18 13.66
C LEU A 382 13.98 3.30 14.37
N LEU A 383 13.79 1.97 14.34
CA LEU A 383 14.72 0.99 14.89
C LEU A 383 15.77 0.54 13.87
N ALA A 384 15.36 0.32 12.62
CA ALA A 384 16.24 -0.14 11.56
C ALA A 384 15.76 0.26 10.16
N ARG A 385 16.70 0.37 9.23
CA ARG A 385 16.44 0.56 7.80
C ARG A 385 17.47 -0.14 6.93
N TRP A 386 17.03 -0.65 5.79
CA TRP A 386 17.90 -1.08 4.70
C TRP A 386 17.38 -0.57 3.35
N ARG A 387 18.25 0.00 2.53
CA ARG A 387 17.91 0.56 1.21
C ARG A 387 19.04 0.34 0.20
N ASP A 388 18.73 -0.25 -0.94
CA ASP A 388 19.56 -0.19 -2.15
C ASP A 388 18.68 0.26 -3.34
N SER A 389 18.59 1.58 -3.53
CA SER A 389 17.70 2.24 -4.51
C SER A 389 18.04 1.95 -5.98
N LEU A 390 19.20 1.33 -6.25
CA LEU A 390 19.65 0.99 -7.60
C LEU A 390 19.28 -0.45 -7.97
N GLU A 391 19.32 -1.37 -7.01
CA GLU A 391 19.12 -2.80 -7.26
C GLU A 391 17.80 -3.36 -6.72
N THR A 392 17.08 -2.61 -5.87
CA THR A 392 15.86 -3.10 -5.20
C THR A 392 14.68 -2.13 -5.25
N GLY A 393 13.48 -2.70 -5.21
CA GLY A 393 12.23 -2.02 -4.89
C GLY A 393 11.31 -3.01 -4.18
N PHE A 394 11.00 -2.78 -2.90
CA PHE A 394 10.24 -3.72 -2.06
C PHE A 394 8.73 -3.54 -2.18
N TRP A 395 8.00 -4.65 -2.18
CA TRP A 395 6.54 -4.72 -2.22
C TRP A 395 5.92 -4.87 -0.82
N THR A 396 6.56 -5.65 0.06
CA THR A 396 6.06 -5.88 1.43
C THR A 396 7.24 -5.95 2.40
N ALA A 397 6.99 -5.71 3.69
CA ALA A 397 7.87 -6.18 4.77
C ALA A 397 7.01 -6.85 5.84
N VAL A 398 7.24 -8.14 6.11
CA VAL A 398 6.43 -8.96 7.04
C VAL A 398 7.33 -9.80 7.95
N PRO A 399 7.09 -9.87 9.27
CA PRO A 399 7.83 -10.74 10.17
C PRO A 399 7.59 -12.22 9.83
N ALA A 400 8.58 -13.08 10.02
CA ALA A 400 8.40 -14.52 9.84
C ALA A 400 7.93 -15.15 11.15
N GLY A 401 6.61 -15.13 11.39
CA GLY A 401 6.01 -15.64 12.63
C GLY A 401 6.64 -15.01 13.87
N ASP A 402 6.96 -15.84 14.87
CA ASP A 402 7.63 -15.44 16.11
C ASP A 402 9.18 -15.34 16.01
N ARG A 403 9.78 -15.53 14.83
CA ARG A 403 11.25 -15.60 14.68
C ARG A 403 11.89 -14.21 14.69
N ASP A 404 13.18 -14.14 15.02
CA ASP A 404 13.98 -12.89 14.99
C ASP A 404 14.38 -12.46 13.55
N ILE A 405 13.50 -12.68 12.57
CA ILE A 405 13.67 -12.29 11.17
C ILE A 405 12.39 -11.71 10.59
N PHE A 406 12.54 -10.91 9.54
CA PHE A 406 11.44 -10.53 8.65
C PHE A 406 11.85 -10.76 7.19
N VAL A 407 10.86 -10.89 6.31
CA VAL A 407 11.06 -11.09 4.87
C VAL A 407 10.48 -9.92 4.09
N ALA A 408 11.12 -9.61 2.96
CA ALA A 408 10.66 -8.58 2.05
C ALA A 408 10.94 -9.00 0.59
N PRO A 409 9.93 -9.05 -0.28
CA PRO A 409 10.10 -9.34 -1.68
C PRO A 409 10.45 -8.06 -2.44
N SER A 410 11.57 -8.08 -3.18
CA SER A 410 11.90 -7.03 -4.14
C SER A 410 11.35 -7.40 -5.50
N TRP A 411 10.42 -6.59 -6.02
CA TRP A 411 9.62 -6.92 -7.21
C TRP A 411 10.33 -6.70 -8.55
N LYS A 412 11.48 -6.01 -8.51
CA LYS A 412 12.37 -5.74 -9.63
C LYS A 412 13.82 -5.60 -9.16
N GLY A 413 14.74 -5.74 -10.11
CA GLY A 413 16.16 -5.39 -9.98
C GLY A 413 16.75 -5.04 -11.36
N ARG A 414 18.02 -4.62 -11.42
CA ARG A 414 18.66 -4.26 -12.71
C ARG A 414 19.19 -5.49 -13.45
N ASP A 415 19.09 -5.43 -14.77
CA ASP A 415 19.71 -6.38 -15.69
C ASP A 415 21.16 -5.96 -16.08
N GLU A 416 21.75 -6.63 -17.08
CA GLU A 416 23.11 -6.31 -17.54
C GLU A 416 23.19 -5.01 -18.38
N ALA A 417 22.07 -4.53 -18.93
CA ALA A 417 21.97 -3.23 -19.58
C ALA A 417 21.74 -2.09 -18.57
N GLY A 418 21.31 -2.42 -17.36
CA GLY A 418 20.95 -1.49 -16.29
C GLY A 418 19.46 -1.13 -16.27
N GLU A 419 18.62 -1.80 -17.06
CA GLU A 419 17.17 -1.64 -17.08
C GLU A 419 16.53 -2.44 -15.93
N TYR A 420 15.42 -1.96 -15.38
CA TYR A 420 14.69 -2.69 -14.34
C TYR A 420 13.79 -3.77 -14.95
N THR A 421 13.87 -4.99 -14.41
CA THR A 421 13.03 -6.11 -14.83
C THR A 421 12.55 -6.94 -13.63
N ALA A 422 11.33 -7.46 -13.74
CA ALA A 422 10.77 -8.41 -12.79
C ALA A 422 11.49 -9.79 -12.82
N GLU A 423 12.25 -10.09 -13.88
CA GLU A 423 13.12 -11.29 -13.93
C GLU A 423 14.23 -11.26 -12.88
N ARG A 424 14.58 -10.07 -12.37
CA ARG A 424 15.64 -9.85 -11.37
C ARG A 424 15.09 -9.74 -9.95
N ALA A 425 13.78 -9.93 -9.78
CA ALA A 425 13.10 -9.99 -8.49
C ALA A 425 13.70 -11.08 -7.58
N ALA A 426 13.59 -10.86 -6.27
CA ALA A 426 14.13 -11.78 -5.27
C ALA A 426 13.47 -11.58 -3.90
N LEU A 427 13.33 -12.67 -3.15
CA LEU A 427 12.98 -12.63 -1.74
C LEU A 427 14.24 -12.33 -0.93
N TYR A 428 14.16 -11.36 -0.03
CA TYR A 428 15.20 -11.02 0.93
C TYR A 428 14.74 -11.37 2.34
N THR A 429 15.65 -11.95 3.12
CA THR A 429 15.49 -12.18 4.56
C THR A 429 16.34 -11.17 5.31
N PHE A 430 15.86 -10.67 6.44
CA PHE A 430 16.53 -9.68 7.27
C PHE A 430 16.51 -10.11 8.73
N SER A 431 17.55 -9.75 9.49
CA SER A 431 17.50 -9.85 10.95
C SER A 431 16.54 -8.79 11.49
N ASP A 432 15.68 -9.19 12.42
CA ASP A 432 14.93 -8.24 13.23
C ASP A 432 15.92 -7.44 14.11
N PRO A 433 15.84 -6.09 14.16
CA PRO A 433 16.66 -5.31 15.09
C PRO A 433 16.34 -5.67 16.55
N ALA A 434 17.32 -6.14 17.31
CA ALA A 434 17.15 -6.49 18.70
C ALA A 434 16.62 -5.33 19.55
N THR A 435 15.65 -5.58 20.45
CA THR A 435 15.16 -4.60 21.42
C THR A 435 16.28 -4.23 22.41
N GLY A 436 17.01 -3.13 22.16
CA GLY A 436 18.06 -2.72 23.10
C GLY A 436 19.10 -1.72 22.63
N THR A 437 18.68 -0.46 22.54
CA THR A 437 19.42 0.79 22.85
C THR A 437 19.30 1.81 21.70
N PRO A 438 18.69 2.99 21.91
CA PRO A 438 18.68 4.04 20.89
C PRO A 438 20.11 4.44 20.57
N THR A 439 20.47 4.44 19.28
CA THR A 439 21.78 4.96 18.84
C THR A 439 21.74 6.48 18.95
N SER A 440 22.12 7.01 20.11
CA SER A 440 22.29 8.45 20.31
C SER A 440 23.37 8.96 19.35
N ALA A 441 22.96 9.61 18.26
CA ALA A 441 23.83 10.22 17.26
C ALA A 441 24.46 11.53 17.77
N ASP A 442 25.08 11.52 18.96
CA ASP A 442 25.88 12.63 19.48
C ASP A 442 27.28 12.61 18.85
N GLY A 443 27.33 13.08 17.60
CA GLY A 443 28.54 13.26 16.79
C GLY A 443 28.94 14.72 16.55
N ALA A 444 28.37 15.67 17.30
CA ALA A 444 28.68 17.09 17.15
C ALA A 444 30.08 17.43 17.68
N SER A 445 31.04 17.61 16.78
CA SER A 445 32.40 18.02 17.10
C SER A 445 32.45 19.39 17.78
N SER A 446 33.02 19.48 18.99
CA SER A 446 33.47 20.75 19.56
C SER A 446 34.86 20.63 20.20
N ASP A 447 35.85 21.28 19.59
CA ASP A 447 37.21 21.39 20.12
C ASP A 447 37.29 22.43 21.26
N GLY A 448 37.93 22.05 22.36
CA GLY A 448 38.96 22.91 22.98
C GLY A 448 38.57 24.05 23.93
N GLN A 449 38.06 23.73 25.14
CA GLN A 449 38.54 24.23 26.47
C GLN A 449 38.65 25.76 26.81
N PRO A 450 38.81 26.16 28.10
CA PRO A 450 38.19 25.63 29.33
C PRO A 450 37.70 26.70 30.35
N GLY A 451 36.66 26.38 31.12
CA GLY A 451 36.51 26.74 32.54
C GLY A 451 35.98 28.14 32.94
N PHE A 452 34.97 28.16 33.82
CA PHE A 452 35.03 28.73 35.18
C PHE A 452 33.75 28.35 35.99
N GLY A 453 33.85 28.38 37.32
CA GLY A 453 32.84 27.85 38.25
C GLY A 453 31.65 28.77 38.59
N PRO A 454 30.78 28.36 39.56
CA PRO A 454 29.37 28.74 39.61
C PRO A 454 29.03 29.93 40.53
N LEU A 455 27.88 30.58 40.28
CA LEU A 455 27.02 31.41 41.18
C LEU A 455 25.70 31.70 40.39
N ALA A 456 24.53 31.14 40.75
CA ALA A 456 23.55 31.64 41.74
C ALA A 456 22.78 32.93 41.33
N GLY A 457 21.43 32.90 41.23
CA GLY A 457 20.66 34.14 41.06
C GLY A 457 19.19 34.14 40.59
N VAL A 458 18.27 33.43 41.25
CA VAL A 458 16.92 33.90 41.67
C VAL A 458 15.94 34.62 40.69
N ALA A 459 14.76 34.01 40.53
CA ALA A 459 13.39 34.55 40.35
C ALA A 459 12.89 35.14 39.00
N GLY A 460 11.65 34.75 38.63
CA GLY A 460 10.81 35.44 37.64
C GLY A 460 9.53 34.69 37.26
N LEU A 461 8.42 35.00 37.95
CA LEU A 461 7.01 34.69 37.59
C LEU A 461 6.71 35.05 36.11
N GLY A 462 5.77 34.45 35.36
CA GLY A 462 4.71 33.47 35.60
C GLY A 462 3.62 33.62 34.50
N ALA A 463 2.64 32.71 34.39
CA ALA A 463 1.36 32.75 33.59
C ALA A 463 1.33 33.53 32.24
N GLY A 464 0.84 33.01 31.10
CA GLY A 464 -0.10 31.92 30.85
C GLY A 464 -1.23 32.38 29.90
N VAL A 465 -1.60 31.54 28.92
CA VAL A 465 -2.93 31.45 28.26
C VAL A 465 -3.31 32.44 27.12
N LEU A 466 -3.93 31.84 26.07
CA LEU A 466 -4.85 32.37 25.02
C LEU A 466 -4.34 33.00 23.69
N TYR A 467 -4.38 32.16 22.65
CA TYR A 467 -5.12 32.28 21.37
C TYR A 467 -5.94 33.58 21.10
N ALA A 468 -5.74 34.22 19.93
CA ALA A 468 -6.80 34.63 18.98
C ALA A 468 -6.32 35.44 17.75
N LEU A 469 -6.75 34.97 16.57
CA LEU A 469 -7.00 35.65 15.28
C LEU A 469 -6.84 37.18 15.16
N ALA A 470 -6.19 37.61 14.07
CA ALA A 470 -6.26 38.98 13.56
C ALA A 470 -6.75 39.02 12.09
N ARG A 471 -7.94 39.59 11.84
CA ARG A 471 -8.41 40.01 10.51
C ARG A 471 -9.28 41.27 10.64
N ARG A 472 -9.18 42.18 9.66
CA ARG A 472 -9.85 43.51 9.55
C ARG A 472 -9.16 44.63 10.38
N ARG A 473 -9.14 45.91 9.95
CA ARG A 473 -9.86 46.61 8.85
C ARG A 473 -9.21 47.97 8.52
N GLY A 474 -9.62 48.57 7.39
CA GLY A 474 -9.55 50.01 7.10
C GLY A 474 -9.53 50.25 5.58
N ASP A 475 -10.29 51.18 4.99
CA ASP A 475 -11.46 51.95 5.43
C ASP A 475 -12.37 52.15 4.18
N GLY A 476 -13.69 52.37 4.27
CA GLY A 476 -14.30 53.71 4.37
C GLY A 476 -14.40 54.40 2.98
N SER A 477 -15.53 54.95 2.51
CA SER A 477 -16.80 55.25 3.17
C SER A 477 -17.92 55.63 2.18
N SER A 478 -19.20 55.45 2.58
CA SER A 478 -20.41 56.19 2.16
C SER A 478 -20.86 56.18 0.66
N ASP A 479 -22.15 56.31 0.31
CA ASP A 479 -23.31 56.75 1.10
C ASP A 479 -24.64 56.04 0.73
N ARG A 480 -25.65 56.26 1.60
CA ARG A 480 -27.14 56.16 1.48
C ARG A 480 -27.72 56.31 0.05
N THR A 481 -28.93 55.88 -0.38
CA THR A 481 -30.19 55.30 0.18
C THR A 481 -31.12 54.96 -1.03
N SER A 482 -32.27 54.25 -0.99
CA SER A 482 -33.05 53.55 0.05
C SER A 482 -34.19 52.71 -0.59
N ASP A 483 -34.67 51.71 0.19
CA ASP A 483 -36.08 51.27 0.31
C ASP A 483 -36.77 50.31 -0.70
N ARG A 484 -37.48 49.34 -0.07
CA ARG A 484 -38.71 48.62 -0.48
C ARG A 484 -38.78 47.78 -1.77
N LYS A 485 -38.92 46.47 -1.51
CA LYS A 485 -40.05 45.59 -1.91
C LYS A 485 -40.91 46.04 -3.10
N VAL A 486 -40.82 45.28 -4.20
CA VAL A 486 -41.82 44.23 -4.53
C VAL A 486 -41.06 42.95 -4.81
#